data_AF-A0A4Q6C482-F1
#
_entry.id   AF-A0A4Q6C482-F1
#
_cell.length_a   1.000
_cell.length_b   1.000
_cell.length_c   1.000
_cell.angle_alpha   90.00
_cell.angle_beta   90.00
_cell.angle_gamma   90.00
#
_symmetry.space_group_name_H-M   'P 1'
#
loop_
_entity.id
_entity.type
_entity.pdbx_description
1 polymer ?
#
loop_
_entity_poly.entity_id
_entity_poly.type
_entity_poly.pdbx_seq_one_letter_code
_entity_poly.pdbx_strand_id
1 'polypeptide(L)'
;DWVFEHLVGHHVLSPAYALHMLETFHPWHSLTVFYAALTGVLLWLSSFGAGWLQNWVIFRRIPEAIATDRTLQNLMGEKRAFDLGESIRHNAAGWGGNIAIGFLLAFVPIIGKIFGVLLDVRHVTLTSGAMTFAFRAINPESITPYMISMMALSLLLIGTMNFGVSLVCALYIAIRARRVSRSRFRALTAAVRRSFFRNPLPFFFPPREARTTEAAPPASGS
;
A
#
# COMPACT_ATOMS: atom_id res chain seq x y z
N ASP A 1 -21.27 5.38 -12.09
CA ASP A 1 -22.43 5.74 -11.23
C ASP A 1 -23.75 5.79 -11.99
N TRP A 2 -23.82 6.33 -13.22
CA TRP A 2 -25.06 6.35 -14.02
C TRP A 2 -25.71 4.96 -14.25
N VAL A 3 -24.87 3.94 -14.48
CA VAL A 3 -25.32 2.54 -14.71
C VAL A 3 -25.81 1.86 -13.44
N PHE A 4 -25.29 2.24 -12.27
CA PHE A 4 -25.64 1.61 -10.99
C PHE A 4 -26.88 2.28 -10.35
N GLU A 5 -27.00 3.61 -10.52
CA GLU A 5 -28.18 4.39 -10.09
C GLU A 5 -29.47 3.92 -10.80
N HIS A 6 -29.40 3.56 -12.09
CA HIS A 6 -30.54 3.02 -12.82
C HIS A 6 -30.95 1.60 -12.41
N LEU A 7 -30.04 0.83 -11.80
CA LEU A 7 -30.31 -0.56 -11.42
C LEU A 7 -30.80 -0.72 -9.97
N VAL A 8 -30.51 0.21 -9.07
CA VAL A 8 -30.72 0.02 -7.62
C VAL A 8 -31.65 1.06 -6.97
N GLY A 9 -31.95 2.19 -7.63
CA GLY A 9 -33.04 3.10 -7.21
C GLY A 9 -32.84 3.88 -5.89
N HIS A 10 -31.74 3.68 -5.17
CA HIS A 10 -31.41 4.38 -3.93
C HIS A 10 -29.95 4.83 -3.91
N HIS A 11 -29.67 5.95 -3.23
CA HIS A 11 -28.30 6.33 -2.90
C HIS A 11 -27.68 5.21 -2.05
N VAL A 12 -26.47 4.76 -2.40
CA VAL A 12 -25.74 3.67 -1.72
C VAL A 12 -25.57 3.94 -0.21
N LEU A 13 -25.68 5.21 0.21
CA LEU A 13 -25.58 5.67 1.58
C LEU A 13 -26.69 6.67 1.87
N SER A 14 -27.34 6.56 3.03
CA SER A 14 -28.27 7.61 3.48
C SER A 14 -27.49 8.90 3.82
N PRO A 15 -28.06 10.10 3.59
CA PRO A 15 -27.41 11.36 3.94
C PRO A 15 -26.99 11.45 5.42
N ALA A 16 -27.77 10.87 6.33
CA ALA A 16 -27.44 10.80 7.75
C ALA A 16 -26.19 9.94 8.03
N TYR A 17 -26.05 8.80 7.34
CA TYR A 17 -24.88 7.94 7.46
C TYR A 17 -23.64 8.57 6.83
N ALA A 18 -23.79 9.37 5.76
CA ALA A 18 -22.70 10.11 5.15
C ALA A 18 -22.11 11.17 6.11
N LEU A 19 -22.96 11.94 6.81
CA LEU A 19 -22.52 12.88 7.83
C LEU A 19 -21.82 12.18 9.00
N HIS A 20 -22.36 11.04 9.46
CA HIS A 20 -21.74 10.25 10.51
C HIS A 20 -20.36 9.72 10.13
N MET A 21 -20.15 9.32 8.86
CA MET A 21 -18.82 8.96 8.37
C MET A 21 -17.84 10.14 8.44
N LEU A 22 -18.26 11.34 8.03
CA LEU A 22 -17.40 12.53 8.09
C LEU A 22 -16.96 12.85 9.52
N GLU A 23 -17.84 12.71 10.50
CA GLU A 23 -17.49 12.86 11.92
C GLU A 23 -16.55 11.74 12.39
N THR A 24 -16.83 10.50 11.99
CA THR A 24 -16.03 9.32 12.38
C THR A 24 -14.59 9.40 11.90
N PHE A 25 -14.34 10.05 10.76
CA PHE A 25 -13.00 10.28 10.23
C PHE A 25 -12.37 11.61 10.66
N HIS A 26 -13.04 12.41 11.49
CA HIS A 26 -12.58 13.74 11.87
C HIS A 26 -11.20 13.68 12.54
N PRO A 27 -10.21 14.49 12.13
CA PRO A 27 -8.80 14.23 12.45
C PRO A 27 -8.46 14.40 13.93
N TRP A 28 -9.25 15.20 14.65
CA TRP A 28 -9.01 15.57 16.05
C TRP A 28 -9.99 14.90 17.04
N HIS A 29 -11.19 14.55 16.58
CA HIS A 29 -12.26 14.05 17.45
C HIS A 29 -12.40 12.54 17.40
N SER A 30 -11.71 11.91 16.46
CA SER A 30 -11.63 10.45 16.36
C SER A 30 -10.20 10.01 16.66
N LEU A 31 -10.05 8.78 17.17
CA LEU A 31 -8.76 8.08 17.29
C LEU A 31 -8.13 7.76 15.90
N THR A 32 -8.49 8.50 14.84
CA THR A 32 -8.09 8.26 13.45
C THR A 32 -6.58 8.26 13.28
N VAL A 33 -5.84 9.18 13.93
CA VAL A 33 -4.37 9.20 13.84
C VAL A 33 -3.77 7.91 14.41
N PHE A 34 -4.31 7.43 15.54
CA PHE A 34 -3.86 6.19 16.17
C PHE A 34 -4.17 4.98 15.29
N TYR A 35 -5.40 4.85 14.78
CA TYR A 35 -5.78 3.76 13.89
C TYR A 35 -5.05 3.82 12.54
N ALA A 36 -4.72 5.00 12.03
CA ALA A 36 -3.91 5.18 10.84
C ALA A 36 -2.45 4.76 11.07
N ALA A 37 -1.90 5.01 12.26
CA ALA A 37 -0.58 4.53 12.66
C ALA A 37 -0.56 3.00 12.78
N LEU A 38 -1.58 2.40 13.42
CA LEU A 38 -1.78 0.95 13.45
C LEU A 38 -1.82 0.37 12.03
N THR A 39 -2.57 1.00 11.14
CA THR A 39 -2.65 0.60 9.73
C THR A 39 -1.29 0.69 9.03
N GLY A 40 -0.46 1.68 9.37
CA GLY A 40 0.93 1.76 8.90
C GLY A 40 1.79 0.57 9.34
N VAL A 41 1.59 0.04 10.54
CA VAL A 41 2.25 -1.21 10.99
C VAL A 41 1.77 -2.40 10.16
N LEU A 42 0.47 -2.47 9.82
CA LEU A 42 -0.08 -3.53 8.97
C LEU A 42 0.49 -3.48 7.55
N LEU A 43 0.66 -2.28 6.97
CA LEU A 43 1.31 -2.07 5.67
C LEU A 43 2.77 -2.55 5.68
N TRP A 44 3.47 -2.26 6.75
CA TRP A 44 4.82 -2.77 6.95
C TRP A 44 4.83 -4.30 7.04
N LEU A 45 3.93 -4.91 7.81
CA LEU A 45 3.82 -6.36 7.95
C LEU A 45 3.46 -7.05 6.62
N SER A 46 2.59 -6.43 5.81
CA SER A 46 2.28 -6.89 4.45
C SER A 46 3.53 -6.93 3.56
N SER A 47 4.44 -5.96 3.71
CA SER A 47 5.71 -5.93 2.96
C SER A 47 6.63 -7.12 3.31
N PHE A 48 6.53 -7.68 4.53
CA PHE A 48 7.18 -8.96 4.86
C PHE A 48 6.56 -10.12 4.11
N GLY A 49 5.23 -10.18 4.01
CA GLY A 49 4.53 -11.17 3.21
C GLY A 49 4.91 -11.12 1.73
N ALA A 50 5.02 -9.91 1.17
CA ALA A 50 5.51 -9.67 -0.18
C ALA A 50 6.94 -10.24 -0.39
N GLY A 51 7.87 -9.87 0.47
CA GLY A 51 9.26 -10.34 0.41
C GLY A 51 9.38 -11.85 0.62
N TRP A 52 8.60 -12.42 1.53
CA TRP A 52 8.54 -13.86 1.77
C TRP A 52 8.06 -14.61 0.53
N LEU A 53 6.95 -14.18 -0.08
CA LEU A 53 6.39 -14.85 -1.26
C LEU A 53 7.34 -14.74 -2.45
N GLN A 54 7.92 -13.57 -2.68
CA GLN A 54 8.92 -13.38 -3.73
C GLN A 54 10.12 -14.31 -3.53
N ASN A 55 10.65 -14.38 -2.31
CA ASN A 55 11.77 -15.27 -1.99
C ASN A 55 11.38 -16.74 -2.18
N TRP A 56 10.17 -17.13 -1.78
CA TRP A 56 9.67 -18.49 -1.97
C TRP A 56 9.55 -18.87 -3.45
N VAL A 57 8.99 -17.97 -4.28
CA VAL A 57 8.85 -18.16 -5.74
C VAL A 57 10.22 -18.38 -6.40
N ILE A 58 11.20 -17.56 -6.04
CA ILE A 58 12.58 -17.67 -6.56
C ILE A 58 13.27 -18.94 -6.04
N PHE A 59 13.20 -19.19 -4.73
CA PHE A 59 13.83 -20.36 -4.11
C PHE A 59 13.30 -21.67 -4.67
N ARG A 60 11.98 -21.76 -4.91
CA ARG A 60 11.33 -22.93 -5.49
C ARG A 60 11.44 -23.01 -7.02
N ARG A 61 12.07 -22.03 -7.67
CA ARG A 61 12.21 -21.95 -9.13
C ARG A 61 10.87 -22.13 -9.84
N ILE A 62 9.82 -21.49 -9.29
CA ILE A 62 8.46 -21.58 -9.84
C ILE A 62 8.40 -21.05 -11.29
N PRO A 63 9.04 -19.92 -11.64
CA PRO A 63 9.07 -19.45 -13.03
C PRO A 63 9.63 -20.49 -13.99
N GLU A 64 10.74 -21.14 -13.63
CA GLU A 64 11.40 -22.16 -14.44
C GLU A 64 10.56 -23.44 -14.53
N ALA A 65 9.91 -23.84 -13.43
CA ALA A 65 9.00 -24.99 -13.41
C ALA A 65 7.81 -24.76 -14.34
N ILE A 66 7.24 -23.56 -14.35
CA ILE A 66 6.13 -23.17 -15.24
C ILE A 66 6.58 -23.13 -16.70
N ALA A 67 7.77 -22.57 -16.96
CA ALA A 67 8.31 -22.48 -18.31
C ALA A 67 8.63 -23.84 -18.94
N THR A 68 8.97 -24.85 -18.12
CA THR A 68 9.37 -26.20 -18.58
C THR A 68 8.26 -27.26 -18.47
N ASP A 69 7.10 -26.90 -17.91
CA ASP A 69 5.98 -27.84 -17.77
C ASP A 69 5.37 -28.21 -19.13
N ARG A 70 5.41 -29.51 -19.45
CA ARG A 70 4.95 -30.02 -20.75
C ARG A 70 3.45 -29.80 -20.98
N THR A 71 2.64 -29.85 -19.93
CA THR A 71 1.19 -29.66 -20.05
C THR A 71 0.88 -28.22 -20.42
N LEU A 72 1.54 -27.27 -19.75
CA LEU A 72 1.39 -25.85 -20.00
C LEU A 72 1.94 -25.44 -21.37
N GLN A 73 3.11 -25.97 -21.75
CA GLN A 73 3.68 -25.76 -23.08
C GLN A 73 2.76 -26.27 -24.18
N ASN A 74 2.14 -27.44 -24.01
CA ASN A 74 1.21 -28.00 -24.98
C ASN A 74 -0.11 -27.20 -25.07
N LEU A 75 -0.59 -26.64 -23.96
CA LEU A 75 -1.84 -25.87 -23.91
C LEU A 75 -1.68 -24.44 -24.46
N MET A 76 -0.57 -23.77 -24.14
CA MET A 76 -0.42 -22.32 -24.37
C MET A 76 0.71 -21.97 -25.35
N GLY A 77 1.62 -22.91 -25.62
CA GLY A 77 2.86 -22.71 -26.35
C GLY A 77 4.04 -22.36 -25.43
N GLU A 78 5.25 -22.78 -25.82
CA GLU A 78 6.49 -22.60 -25.06
C GLU A 78 6.75 -21.13 -24.68
N LYS A 79 6.61 -20.22 -25.64
CA LYS A 79 6.81 -18.79 -25.40
C LYS A 79 5.85 -18.23 -24.35
N ARG A 80 4.57 -18.64 -24.37
CA ARG A 80 3.58 -18.15 -23.40
C ARG A 80 3.79 -18.74 -22.01
N ALA A 81 4.23 -20.00 -21.93
CA ALA A 81 4.60 -20.61 -20.65
C ALA A 81 5.79 -19.88 -20.01
N PHE A 82 6.79 -19.51 -20.81
CA PHE A 82 7.91 -18.67 -20.37
C PHE A 82 7.43 -17.28 -19.91
N ASP A 83 6.65 -16.58 -20.74
CA ASP A 83 6.12 -15.24 -20.43
C ASP A 83 5.27 -15.26 -19.13
N LEU A 84 4.54 -16.35 -18.87
CA LEU A 84 3.78 -16.56 -17.64
C LEU A 84 4.68 -16.74 -16.41
N GLY A 85 5.72 -17.58 -16.51
CA GLY A 85 6.70 -17.75 -15.44
C GLY A 85 7.36 -16.42 -15.07
N GLU A 86 7.73 -15.62 -16.07
CA GLU A 86 8.30 -14.29 -15.89
C GLU A 86 7.31 -13.31 -15.25
N SER A 87 6.05 -13.34 -15.68
CA SER A 87 4.99 -12.54 -15.06
C SER A 87 4.82 -12.88 -13.58
N ILE A 88 4.86 -14.15 -13.20
CA ILE A 88 4.80 -14.57 -11.79
C ILE A 88 6.02 -14.07 -11.03
N ARG A 89 7.22 -14.20 -11.60
CA ARG A 89 8.46 -13.68 -11.00
C ARG A 89 8.36 -12.19 -10.69
N HIS A 90 7.83 -11.41 -11.63
CA HIS A 90 7.70 -9.97 -11.50
C HIS A 90 6.59 -9.55 -10.52
N ASN A 91 5.47 -10.27 -10.52
CA ASN A 91 4.27 -9.88 -9.76
C ASN A 91 4.17 -10.53 -8.37
N ALA A 92 4.96 -11.57 -8.06
CA ALA A 92 4.87 -12.32 -6.80
C ALA A 92 4.93 -11.42 -5.56
N ALA A 93 5.84 -10.45 -5.52
CA ALA A 93 5.93 -9.51 -4.41
C ALA A 93 4.65 -8.67 -4.28
N GLY A 94 4.14 -8.16 -5.40
CA GLY A 94 2.91 -7.36 -5.45
C GLY A 94 1.69 -8.14 -4.99
N TRP A 95 1.52 -9.38 -5.46
CA TRP A 95 0.45 -10.27 -5.01
C TRP A 95 0.57 -10.60 -3.53
N GLY A 96 1.76 -10.99 -3.06
CA GLY A 96 1.99 -11.31 -1.66
C GLY A 96 1.66 -10.13 -0.75
N GLY A 97 2.07 -8.92 -1.13
CA GLY A 97 1.74 -7.70 -0.41
C GLY A 97 0.24 -7.41 -0.38
N ASN A 98 -0.41 -7.40 -1.55
CA ASN A 98 -1.84 -7.07 -1.67
C ASN A 98 -2.73 -8.09 -0.97
N ILE A 99 -2.43 -9.39 -1.07
CA ILE A 99 -3.14 -10.44 -0.38
C ILE A 99 -2.94 -10.27 1.13
N ALA A 100 -1.70 -10.13 1.60
CA ALA A 100 -1.40 -9.98 3.01
C ALA A 100 -2.08 -8.76 3.63
N ILE A 101 -2.05 -7.60 2.97
CA ILE A 101 -2.72 -6.40 3.49
C ILE A 101 -4.24 -6.60 3.50
N GLY A 102 -4.83 -7.20 2.45
CA GLY A 102 -6.27 -7.50 2.42
C GLY A 102 -6.71 -8.35 3.61
N PHE A 103 -5.97 -9.42 3.91
CA PHE A 103 -6.20 -10.24 5.09
C PHE A 103 -6.02 -9.44 6.39
N LEU A 104 -4.93 -8.68 6.55
CA LEU A 104 -4.67 -7.92 7.76
C LEU A 104 -5.75 -6.86 8.04
N LEU A 105 -6.18 -6.11 7.02
CA LEU A 105 -7.20 -5.08 7.17
C LEU A 105 -8.57 -5.69 7.52
N ALA A 106 -8.88 -6.89 7.02
CA ALA A 106 -10.15 -7.58 7.32
C ALA A 106 -10.15 -8.21 8.72
N PHE A 107 -9.05 -8.87 9.12
CA PHE A 107 -9.00 -9.63 10.37
C PHE A 107 -8.74 -8.77 11.60
N VAL A 108 -7.99 -7.67 11.51
CA VAL A 108 -7.66 -6.84 12.68
C VAL A 108 -8.90 -6.28 13.40
N PRO A 109 -9.91 -5.72 12.70
CA PRO A 109 -11.15 -5.29 13.36
C PRO A 109 -11.94 -6.45 13.97
N ILE A 110 -11.96 -7.62 13.33
CA ILE A 110 -12.64 -8.82 13.83
C ILE A 110 -11.99 -9.30 15.13
N ILE A 111 -10.66 -9.38 15.14
CA ILE A 111 -9.88 -9.74 16.33
C ILE A 111 -10.16 -8.74 17.45
N GLY A 112 -10.12 -7.44 17.16
CA GLY A 112 -10.47 -6.41 18.15
C GLY A 112 -11.82 -6.65 18.80
N LYS A 113 -12.86 -6.89 17.98
CA LYS A 113 -14.22 -7.20 18.46
C LYS A 113 -14.26 -8.41 19.39
N ILE A 114 -13.54 -9.50 19.06
CA ILE A 114 -13.48 -10.72 19.88
C ILE A 114 -12.87 -10.43 21.26
N PHE A 115 -11.79 -9.63 21.30
CA PHE A 115 -11.11 -9.27 22.54
C PHE A 115 -11.76 -8.09 23.30
N GLY A 116 -12.89 -7.56 22.80
CA GLY A 116 -13.56 -6.40 23.39
C GLY A 116 -12.80 -5.08 23.23
N VAL A 117 -11.77 -5.05 22.39
CA VAL A 117 -11.00 -3.83 22.08
C VAL A 117 -11.52 -3.25 20.77
N LEU A 118 -11.91 -1.98 20.78
CA LEU A 118 -12.35 -1.30 19.55
C LEU A 118 -11.13 -1.02 18.65
N LEU A 119 -10.68 -2.04 17.91
CA LEU A 119 -9.65 -1.90 16.88
C LEU A 119 -10.31 -1.54 15.57
N ASP A 120 -9.78 -0.51 14.94
CA ASP A 120 -10.23 -0.04 13.65
C ASP A 120 -9.04 0.27 12.74
N VAL A 121 -9.31 0.32 11.45
CA VAL A 121 -8.32 0.44 10.38
C VAL A 121 -8.64 1.67 9.56
N ARG A 122 -7.69 2.60 9.48
CA ARG A 122 -7.77 3.80 8.66
C ARG A 122 -6.70 3.70 7.58
N HIS A 123 -7.04 3.03 6.48
CA HIS A 123 -6.20 2.98 5.29
C HIS A 123 -6.56 4.13 4.36
N VAL A 124 -5.57 4.87 3.86
CA VAL A 124 -5.80 6.09 3.07
C VAL A 124 -6.68 5.83 1.85
N THR A 125 -6.46 4.74 1.12
CA THR A 125 -7.24 4.39 -0.09
C THR A 125 -8.68 3.99 0.23
N LEU A 126 -8.89 3.23 1.31
CA LEU A 126 -10.24 2.81 1.70
C LEU A 126 -11.02 3.99 2.27
N THR A 127 -10.34 4.82 3.06
CA THR A 127 -10.92 6.02 3.66
C THR A 127 -11.24 7.06 2.59
N SER A 128 -10.36 7.28 1.61
CA SER A 128 -10.63 8.19 0.49
C SER A 128 -11.82 7.71 -0.33
N GLY A 129 -11.92 6.41 -0.61
CA GLY A 129 -13.08 5.86 -1.30
C GLY A 129 -14.38 6.09 -0.52
N ALA A 130 -14.40 5.73 0.76
CA ALA A 130 -15.57 5.92 1.64
C ALA A 130 -15.97 7.40 1.74
N MET A 131 -15.00 8.29 1.90
CA MET A 131 -15.22 9.75 1.94
C MET A 131 -15.78 10.29 0.63
N THR A 132 -15.29 9.83 -0.52
CA THR A 132 -15.82 10.22 -1.84
C THR A 132 -17.28 9.81 -1.99
N PHE A 133 -17.62 8.58 -1.58
CA PHE A 133 -19.03 8.13 -1.58
C PHE A 133 -19.89 8.92 -0.60
N ALA A 134 -19.38 9.22 0.60
CA ALA A 134 -20.07 10.05 1.59
C ALA A 134 -20.36 11.44 1.03
N PHE A 135 -19.36 12.08 0.43
CA PHE A 135 -19.47 13.43 -0.11
C PHE A 135 -20.48 13.51 -1.26
N ARG A 136 -20.55 12.48 -2.10
CA ARG A 136 -21.54 12.39 -3.19
C ARG A 136 -22.96 12.14 -2.69
N ALA A 137 -23.13 11.54 -1.52
CA ALA A 137 -24.45 11.27 -0.92
C ALA A 137 -25.04 12.47 -0.16
N ILE A 138 -24.27 13.53 0.06
CA ILE A 138 -24.70 14.75 0.75
C ILE A 138 -25.24 15.76 -0.29
N ASN A 139 -26.32 16.47 0.05
CA ASN A 139 -26.87 17.50 -0.83
C ASN A 139 -25.81 18.60 -1.06
N PRO A 140 -25.55 19.00 -2.32
CA PRO A 140 -24.49 19.97 -2.63
C PRO A 140 -24.58 21.28 -1.84
N GLU A 141 -25.79 21.75 -1.55
CA GLU A 141 -26.04 22.99 -0.78
C GLU A 141 -25.60 22.90 0.68
N SER A 142 -25.51 21.69 1.23
CA SER A 142 -25.09 21.45 2.62
C SER A 142 -23.58 21.26 2.78
N ILE A 143 -22.83 21.24 1.67
CA ILE A 143 -21.38 21.06 1.67
C ILE A 143 -20.70 22.39 2.00
N THR A 144 -20.00 22.42 3.13
CA THR A 144 -19.25 23.62 3.54
C THR A 144 -17.76 23.53 3.19
N PRO A 145 -17.07 24.66 2.95
CA PRO A 145 -15.60 24.68 2.80
C PRO A 145 -14.86 24.06 4.00
N TYR A 146 -15.45 24.17 5.19
CA TYR A 146 -14.92 23.54 6.40
C TYR A 146 -14.91 22.01 6.29
N MET A 147 -16.00 21.39 5.82
CA MET A 147 -16.06 19.92 5.61
C MET A 147 -14.99 19.45 4.62
N ILE A 148 -14.83 20.15 3.49
CA ILE A 148 -13.82 19.82 2.48
C ILE A 148 -12.41 19.90 3.07
N SER A 149 -12.10 20.97 3.82
CA SER A 149 -10.78 21.14 4.44
C SER A 149 -10.49 20.09 5.52
N MET A 150 -11.47 19.71 6.34
CA MET A 150 -11.32 18.65 7.34
C MET A 150 -11.16 17.27 6.69
N MET A 151 -11.88 16.97 5.61
CA MET A 151 -11.68 15.74 4.83
C MET A 151 -10.27 15.67 4.25
N ALA A 152 -9.82 16.75 3.59
CA ALA A 152 -8.48 16.82 3.01
C ALA A 152 -7.39 16.65 4.09
N LEU A 153 -7.54 17.32 5.23
CA LEU A 153 -6.62 17.18 6.36
C LEU A 153 -6.60 15.75 6.91
N SER A 154 -7.76 15.12 7.03
CA SER A 154 -7.88 13.73 7.50
C SER A 154 -7.16 12.77 6.56
N LEU A 155 -7.40 12.87 5.25
CA LEU A 155 -6.74 12.03 4.25
C LEU A 155 -5.22 12.24 4.26
N LEU A 156 -4.76 13.48 4.40
CA LEU A 156 -3.34 13.79 4.51
C LEU A 156 -2.72 13.15 5.75
N LEU A 157 -3.36 13.27 6.92
CA LEU A 157 -2.87 12.68 8.16
C LEU A 157 -2.87 11.14 8.10
N ILE A 158 -3.95 10.55 7.60
CA ILE A 158 -4.06 9.09 7.45
C ILE A 158 -2.96 8.58 6.52
N GLY A 159 -2.80 9.19 5.34
CA GLY A 159 -1.76 8.82 4.38
C GLY A 159 -0.35 8.98 4.96
N THR A 160 -0.10 10.08 5.67
CA THR A 160 1.18 10.34 6.33
C THR A 160 1.49 9.29 7.40
N MET A 161 0.50 8.89 8.21
CA MET A 161 0.69 7.86 9.23
C MET A 161 0.86 6.47 8.60
N ASN A 162 0.05 6.12 7.61
CA ASN A 162 0.15 4.85 6.88
C ASN A 162 1.55 4.66 6.29
N PHE A 163 2.03 5.63 5.50
CA PHE A 163 3.35 5.56 4.87
C PHE A 163 4.48 5.75 5.88
N GLY A 164 4.39 6.76 6.73
CA GLY A 164 5.44 7.16 7.67
C GLY A 164 5.76 6.07 8.68
N VAL A 165 4.75 5.49 9.34
CA VAL A 165 4.96 4.39 10.29
C VAL A 165 5.52 3.16 9.59
N SER A 166 4.98 2.83 8.41
CA SER A 166 5.47 1.68 7.64
C SER A 166 6.96 1.80 7.30
N LEU A 167 7.36 2.97 6.79
CA LEU A 167 8.74 3.27 6.46
C LEU A 167 9.65 3.23 7.70
N VAL A 168 9.22 3.80 8.83
CA VAL A 168 10.00 3.78 10.07
C VAL A 168 10.23 2.35 10.55
N CYS A 169 9.19 1.50 10.54
CA CYS A 169 9.33 0.09 10.90
C CYS A 169 10.28 -0.66 9.96
N ALA A 170 10.18 -0.43 8.65
CA ALA A 170 11.05 -1.03 7.65
C ALA A 170 12.51 -0.65 7.87
N LEU A 171 12.78 0.65 8.02
CA LEU A 171 14.13 1.18 8.28
C LEU A 171 14.68 0.66 9.61
N TYR A 172 13.88 0.66 10.67
CA TYR A 172 14.28 0.16 11.98
C TYR A 172 14.79 -1.28 11.90
N ILE A 173 14.05 -2.16 11.22
CA ILE A 173 14.43 -3.57 11.10
C ILE A 173 15.60 -3.78 10.14
N ALA A 174 15.63 -3.08 9.01
CA ALA A 174 16.75 -3.15 8.07
C ALA A 174 18.08 -2.77 8.75
N ILE A 175 18.05 -1.76 9.62
CA ILE A 175 19.22 -1.32 10.39
C ILE A 175 19.56 -2.34 11.48
N ARG A 176 18.54 -2.83 12.21
CA ARG A 176 18.73 -3.82 13.28
C ARG A 176 19.36 -5.11 12.74
N ALA A 177 18.94 -5.56 11.56
CA ALA A 177 19.49 -6.74 10.89
C ALA A 177 20.98 -6.58 10.54
N ARG A 178 21.45 -5.36 10.25
CA ARG A 178 22.85 -5.06 9.91
C ARG A 178 23.77 -4.84 11.12
N ARG A 179 23.29 -5.03 12.36
CA ARG A 179 24.04 -4.80 13.63
C ARG A 179 24.79 -3.45 13.69
N VAL A 180 24.22 -2.40 13.08
CA VAL A 180 24.86 -1.08 13.00
C VAL A 180 24.90 -0.39 14.37
N SER A 181 26.01 0.28 14.70
CA SER A 181 26.16 1.00 15.97
C SER A 181 25.18 2.18 16.09
N ARG A 182 24.76 2.52 17.33
CA ARG A 182 23.80 3.60 17.62
C ARG A 182 24.22 4.97 17.04
N SER A 183 25.52 5.21 16.86
CA SER A 183 26.04 6.46 16.27
C SER A 183 25.73 6.57 14.77
N ARG A 184 26.00 5.50 14.01
CA ARG A 184 25.67 5.42 12.57
C ARG A 184 24.17 5.46 12.32
N PHE A 185 23.36 4.92 13.24
CA PHE A 185 21.90 5.06 13.20
C PHE A 185 21.44 6.52 13.22
N ARG A 186 21.92 7.31 14.19
CA ARG A 186 21.58 8.74 14.30
C ARG A 186 22.05 9.53 13.08
N ALA A 187 23.22 9.21 12.53
CA ALA A 187 23.73 9.84 11.31
C ALA A 187 22.85 9.50 10.09
N LEU A 188 22.43 8.24 9.93
CA LEU A 188 21.56 7.81 8.84
C LEU A 188 20.16 8.42 8.95
N THR A 189 19.55 8.42 10.13
CA THR A 189 18.22 9.03 10.32
C THR A 189 18.28 10.54 10.10
N ALA A 190 19.35 11.20 10.56
CA ALA A 190 19.59 12.61 10.26
C ALA A 190 19.79 12.85 8.75
N ALA A 191 20.49 11.97 8.04
CA ALA A 191 20.71 12.06 6.60
C ALA A 191 19.42 11.85 5.80
N VAL A 192 18.62 10.83 6.13
CA VAL A 192 17.31 10.58 5.50
C VAL A 192 16.38 11.77 5.75
N ARG A 193 16.30 12.25 7.00
CA ARG A 193 15.51 13.43 7.36
C ARG A 193 15.97 14.66 6.58
N ARG A 194 17.27 14.92 6.52
CA ARG A 194 17.85 16.04 5.77
C ARG A 194 17.59 15.92 4.27
N SER A 195 17.68 14.71 3.71
CA SER A 195 17.38 14.46 2.30
C SER A 195 15.91 14.72 1.99
N PHE A 196 15.00 14.24 2.85
CA PHE A 196 13.56 14.44 2.70
C PHE A 196 13.18 15.93 2.74
N PHE A 197 13.70 16.70 3.70
CA PHE A 197 13.43 18.14 3.78
C PHE A 197 14.15 18.96 2.72
N ARG A 198 15.28 18.49 2.18
CA ARG A 198 16.03 19.21 1.14
C ARG A 198 15.47 18.98 -0.26
N ASN A 199 15.07 17.76 -0.58
CA ASN A 199 14.44 17.43 -1.84
C ASN A 199 13.51 16.22 -1.65
N PRO A 200 12.20 16.45 -1.40
CA PRO A 200 11.25 15.36 -1.20
C PRO A 200 10.84 14.69 -2.52
N LEU A 201 10.99 15.36 -3.67
CA LEU A 201 10.48 14.88 -4.96
C LEU A 201 10.99 13.48 -5.36
N PRO A 202 12.27 13.11 -5.16
CA PRO A 202 12.76 11.76 -5.44
C PRO A 202 12.16 10.64 -4.58
N PHE A 203 11.51 10.97 -3.44
CA PHE A 203 10.80 9.98 -2.62
C PHE A 203 9.40 9.68 -3.16
N PHE A 204 8.79 10.64 -3.87
CA PHE A 204 7.44 10.50 -4.44
C PHE A 204 7.48 10.12 -5.92
N PHE A 205 8.53 10.51 -6.62
CA PHE A 205 8.73 10.22 -8.04
C PHE A 205 10.02 9.44 -8.23
N PRO A 206 9.98 8.27 -8.91
CA PRO A 206 11.21 7.59 -9.28
C PRO A 206 12.08 8.54 -10.12
N PRO A 207 13.40 8.59 -9.88
CA PRO A 207 14.32 9.36 -10.72
C PRO A 207 14.09 8.99 -12.19
N ARG A 208 13.90 9.99 -13.05
CA ARG A 208 13.92 9.75 -14.49
C ARG A 208 15.39 9.44 -14.85
N GLU A 209 15.62 8.22 -15.35
CA GLU A 209 16.88 7.62 -15.86
C GLU A 209 17.74 6.89 -14.79
N ALA A 210 18.14 5.62 -14.97
CA ALA A 210 18.64 5.00 -16.20
C ALA A 210 18.01 3.62 -16.53
N ARG A 211 17.30 3.56 -17.66
CA ARG A 211 17.20 2.37 -18.51
C ARG A 211 18.19 2.58 -19.68
N THR A 212 19.48 2.50 -19.39
CA THR A 212 20.63 2.58 -20.32
C THR A 212 21.86 2.45 -19.40
N THR A 213 22.64 1.37 -19.36
CA THR A 213 23.20 0.57 -20.43
C THR A 213 23.50 -0.81 -19.82
N GLU A 214 22.73 -1.82 -20.20
CA GLU A 214 23.19 -3.20 -20.08
C GLU A 214 24.42 -3.32 -20.98
N ALA A 215 25.53 -3.74 -20.37
CA ALA A 215 26.85 -3.75 -20.98
C ALA A 215 26.83 -4.42 -22.35
N ALA A 216 27.13 -3.66 -23.40
CA ALA A 216 27.62 -4.25 -24.63
C ALA A 216 28.87 -5.06 -24.27
N PRO A 217 28.96 -6.36 -24.65
CA PRO A 217 30.19 -7.12 -24.45
C PRO A 217 31.34 -6.41 -25.17
N PRO A 218 32.57 -6.40 -24.61
CA PRO A 218 33.71 -5.86 -25.32
C PRO A 218 33.86 -6.59 -26.65
N ALA A 219 33.91 -5.84 -27.75
CA ALA A 219 34.23 -6.38 -29.06
C ALA A 219 35.57 -7.11 -28.94
N SER A 220 35.55 -8.43 -29.15
CA SER A 220 36.75 -9.22 -29.35
C SER A 220 37.52 -8.63 -30.53
N GLY A 221 38.79 -8.32 -30.29
CA GLY A 221 39.68 -7.72 -31.27
C GLY A 221 39.87 -8.57 -32.52
N SER A 222 40.24 -7.87 -33.58
CA SER A 222 41.05 -8.35 -34.70
C SER A 222 42.25 -7.42 -34.83
#